data_AF-A0A8J6NRN7-F1
#
_entry.id   AF-A0A8J6NRN7-F1
#
_cell.length_a   1.000
_cell.length_b   1.000
_cell.length_c   1.000
_cell.angle_alpha   90.00
_cell.angle_beta   90.00
_cell.angle_gamma   90.00
#
_symmetry.space_group_name_H-M   'P 1'
#
loop_
_entity.id
_entity.type
_entity.pdbx_description
1 polymer ?
#
loop_
_entity_poly.entity_id
_entity_poly.type
_entity_poly.pdbx_seq_one_letter_code
_entity_poly.pdbx_strand_id
1 'polypeptide(L)'
;MPFKIVPNTGPEGNLPPGEEPHPEEEFYPGEEPPPEEHPPGEEPPHEEPMNDEEAIKQALMAELGWSESEIQLNIGRMDDRFAEGGVSKGGEMGGAMWLAAKEHDGRWVIIHHGHDIPTCDQVQNHNIPLDWAPSCWDEASDSVIERTGSKSLGE
;
A
#
# COMPACT_ATOMS: atom_id res chain seq x y z
N MET A 1 45.77 49.73 -29.54
CA MET A 1 46.28 48.98 -28.37
C MET A 1 46.10 47.49 -28.64
N PRO A 2 47.02 46.62 -28.15
CA PRO A 2 47.97 45.91 -29.03
C PRO A 2 47.95 44.36 -28.95
N PHE A 3 48.60 43.75 -29.97
CA PHE A 3 49.42 42.51 -30.02
C PHE A 3 48.95 41.27 -29.24
N LYS A 4 48.51 40.19 -29.91
CA LYS A 4 49.33 39.10 -30.51
C LYS A 4 50.45 38.61 -29.57
N ILE A 5 50.47 37.32 -29.25
CA ILE A 5 51.56 36.38 -29.62
C ILE A 5 51.08 34.95 -29.33
N VAL A 6 51.18 34.13 -30.36
CA VAL A 6 51.14 32.65 -30.36
C VAL A 6 52.59 32.18 -30.46
N PRO A 7 52.95 31.03 -29.88
CA PRO A 7 53.90 30.10 -30.51
C PRO A 7 53.19 28.74 -30.71
N ASN A 8 52.98 28.25 -31.93
CA ASN A 8 53.95 27.63 -32.86
C ASN A 8 54.59 26.38 -32.22
N THR A 9 54.29 25.15 -32.66
CA THR A 9 54.98 24.50 -33.79
C THR A 9 54.34 23.13 -34.10
N GLY A 10 54.24 22.78 -35.38
CA GLY A 10 53.81 21.46 -35.88
C GLY A 10 54.88 20.35 -35.65
N PRO A 11 54.85 19.22 -36.40
CA PRO A 11 54.69 19.22 -37.85
C PRO A 11 53.66 18.23 -38.40
N GLU A 12 53.31 18.54 -39.64
CA GLU A 12 52.66 17.71 -40.63
C GLU A 12 53.43 16.38 -40.83
N GLY A 13 52.68 15.29 -40.97
CA GLY A 13 53.21 13.97 -41.27
C GLY A 13 52.13 13.09 -41.88
N ASN A 14 51.93 13.26 -43.19
CA ASN A 14 51.29 12.36 -44.17
C ASN A 14 50.71 11.02 -43.65
N LEU A 15 49.40 10.84 -43.84
CA LEU A 15 48.79 9.52 -44.00
C LEU A 15 48.42 9.32 -45.49
N PRO A 16 48.88 8.24 -46.15
CA PRO A 16 48.39 7.86 -47.46
C PRO A 16 46.95 7.32 -47.38
N PRO A 17 46.15 7.43 -48.46
CA PRO A 17 44.87 6.78 -48.59
C PRO A 17 45.06 5.34 -49.06
N GLY A 18 44.35 4.41 -48.45
CA GLY A 18 44.37 2.99 -48.84
C GLY A 18 43.37 2.18 -48.02
N GLU A 19 42.12 2.21 -48.47
CA GLU A 19 41.34 1.00 -48.83
C GLU A 19 42.18 -0.30 -48.77
N GLU A 20 41.80 -1.35 -48.05
CA GLU A 20 40.60 -2.20 -48.20
C GLU A 20 40.54 -3.23 -47.02
N PRO A 21 39.47 -4.05 -46.88
CA PRO A 21 38.88 -4.42 -45.60
C PRO A 21 39.64 -5.51 -44.85
N HIS A 22 39.79 -5.34 -43.55
CA HIS A 22 40.20 -6.42 -42.65
C HIS A 22 38.95 -7.18 -42.15
N PRO A 23 38.99 -8.52 -42.14
CA PRO A 23 37.98 -9.34 -41.49
C PRO A 23 38.05 -9.11 -39.97
N GLU A 24 36.90 -8.80 -39.38
CA GLU A 24 36.71 -8.71 -37.94
C GLU A 24 36.68 -10.13 -37.35
N GLU A 25 37.87 -10.71 -37.17
CA GLU A 25 38.10 -11.81 -36.23
C GLU A 25 38.25 -11.22 -34.82
N GLU A 26 37.25 -11.51 -33.99
CA GLU A 26 37.37 -11.82 -32.56
C GLU A 26 38.28 -10.92 -31.71
N PHE A 27 37.78 -9.72 -31.44
CA PHE A 27 38.24 -8.96 -30.28
C PHE A 27 37.37 -9.35 -29.08
N TYR A 28 37.92 -10.14 -28.17
CA TYR A 28 37.51 -10.18 -26.77
C TYR A 28 38.04 -8.91 -26.09
N PRO A 29 37.21 -8.02 -25.54
CA PRO A 29 37.64 -7.13 -24.50
C PRO A 29 36.99 -7.51 -23.18
N GLY A 30 37.84 -7.93 -22.25
CA GLY A 30 37.64 -7.67 -20.83
C GLY A 30 36.67 -8.61 -20.15
N GLU A 31 37.21 -9.37 -19.20
CA GLU A 31 36.47 -9.87 -18.05
C GLU A 31 35.40 -8.85 -17.65
N GLU A 32 34.13 -9.24 -17.81
CA GLU A 32 33.03 -8.60 -17.14
C GLU A 32 33.41 -8.48 -15.66
N PRO A 33 33.18 -7.32 -15.01
CA PRO A 33 33.25 -7.30 -13.56
C PRO A 33 32.36 -8.46 -13.06
N PRO A 34 32.80 -9.20 -12.02
CA PRO A 34 31.96 -10.26 -11.47
C PRO A 34 30.57 -9.65 -11.24
N PRO A 35 29.48 -10.39 -11.54
CA PRO A 35 28.16 -9.91 -11.20
C PRO A 35 28.25 -9.44 -9.75
N GLU A 36 27.96 -8.16 -9.50
CA GLU A 36 27.66 -7.73 -8.15
C GLU A 36 26.63 -8.75 -7.69
N GLU A 37 27.02 -9.61 -6.76
CA GLU A 37 26.08 -10.32 -5.94
C GLU A 37 25.28 -9.19 -5.31
N HIS A 38 24.14 -8.88 -5.93
CA HIS A 38 23.04 -8.24 -5.24
C HIS A 38 23.01 -8.96 -3.89
N PRO A 39 23.15 -8.25 -2.76
CA PRO A 39 23.00 -8.90 -1.47
C PRO A 39 21.73 -9.76 -1.56
N PRO A 40 21.77 -11.04 -1.11
CA PRO A 40 20.59 -11.89 -1.14
C PRO A 40 19.46 -11.07 -0.55
N GLY A 41 18.38 -10.96 -1.32
CA GLY A 41 17.40 -9.88 -1.21
C GLY A 41 17.19 -9.45 0.23
N GLU A 42 17.20 -8.14 0.46
CA GLU A 42 16.30 -7.60 1.47
C GLU A 42 14.93 -8.17 1.14
N GLU A 43 14.58 -9.30 1.77
CA GLU A 43 13.21 -9.69 1.96
C GLU A 43 12.52 -8.40 2.41
N PRO A 44 11.41 -8.01 1.76
CA PRO A 44 10.64 -6.87 2.27
C PRO A 44 10.49 -7.11 3.77
N PRO A 45 10.71 -6.07 4.60
CA PRO A 45 10.81 -6.24 6.05
C PRO A 45 9.71 -7.20 6.45
N HIS A 46 10.12 -8.38 6.93
CA HIS A 46 9.18 -9.36 7.44
C HIS A 46 8.60 -8.67 8.67
N GLU A 47 7.51 -7.92 8.44
CA GLU A 47 6.69 -7.35 9.48
C GLU A 47 6.33 -8.54 10.33
N GLU A 48 6.96 -8.64 11.50
CA GLU A 48 6.54 -9.55 12.56
C GLU A 48 5.02 -9.48 12.56
N PRO A 49 4.30 -10.62 12.48
CA PRO A 49 2.86 -10.59 12.33
C PRO A 49 2.31 -9.86 13.55
N MET A 50 1.96 -8.58 13.36
CA MET A 50 1.32 -7.80 14.39
C MET A 50 0.06 -8.55 14.76
N ASN A 51 -0.19 -8.67 16.06
CA ASN A 51 -1.41 -9.33 16.50
C ASN A 51 -2.61 -8.59 15.91
N ASP A 52 -3.66 -9.31 15.52
CA ASP A 52 -4.81 -8.72 14.79
C ASP A 52 -5.39 -7.51 15.54
N GLU A 53 -5.45 -7.58 16.88
CA GLU A 53 -5.84 -6.46 17.74
C GLU A 53 -4.94 -5.22 17.59
N GLU A 54 -3.62 -5.41 17.56
CA GLU A 54 -2.67 -4.32 17.41
C GLU A 54 -2.74 -3.70 16.00
N ALA A 55 -2.90 -4.53 14.97
CA ALA A 55 -3.08 -4.08 13.60
C ALA A 55 -4.36 -3.25 13.45
N ILE A 56 -5.48 -3.69 14.04
CA ILE A 56 -6.74 -2.93 14.05
C ILE A 56 -6.60 -1.63 14.83
N LYS A 57 -5.95 -1.68 16.00
CA LYS A 57 -5.69 -0.48 16.82
C LYS A 57 -4.91 0.56 16.02
N GLN A 58 -3.86 0.14 15.31
CA GLN A 58 -3.08 1.02 14.44
C GLN A 58 -3.92 1.60 13.29
N ALA A 59 -4.76 0.78 12.65
CA ALA A 59 -5.65 1.25 11.59
C ALA A 59 -6.64 2.31 12.12
N LEU A 60 -7.24 2.10 13.31
CA LEU A 60 -8.11 3.08 13.95
C LEU A 60 -7.36 4.36 14.34
N MET A 61 -6.14 4.25 14.85
CA MET A 61 -5.32 5.43 15.16
C MET A 61 -5.02 6.25 13.91
N ALA A 62 -4.75 5.59 12.77
CA ALA A 62 -4.51 6.25 11.49
C ALA A 62 -5.76 6.98 10.98
N GLU A 63 -6.93 6.36 11.07
CA GLU A 63 -8.21 6.97 10.66
C GLU A 63 -8.65 8.13 11.58
N LEU A 64 -8.52 7.96 12.90
CA LEU A 64 -9.00 8.92 13.89
C LEU A 64 -7.98 10.03 14.21
N GLY A 65 -6.71 9.82 13.85
CA GLY A 65 -5.59 10.71 14.21
C GLY A 65 -5.29 10.75 15.71
N TRP A 66 -5.63 9.69 16.44
CA TRP A 66 -5.41 9.59 17.89
C TRP A 66 -4.08 8.91 18.21
N SER A 67 -3.47 9.29 19.33
CA SER A 67 -2.28 8.61 19.84
C SER A 67 -2.64 7.31 20.56
N GLU A 68 -1.67 6.42 20.70
CA GLU A 68 -1.85 5.14 21.38
C GLU A 68 -2.32 5.29 22.84
N SER A 69 -1.87 6.35 23.51
CA SER A 69 -2.26 6.70 24.88
C SER A 69 -3.67 7.27 25.00
N GLU A 70 -4.26 7.74 23.91
CA GLU A 70 -5.60 8.30 23.88
C GLU A 70 -6.65 7.28 23.45
N ILE A 71 -6.30 6.32 22.58
CA ILE A 71 -7.24 5.34 22.07
C ILE A 71 -7.48 4.20 23.08
N GLN A 72 -8.74 3.93 23.37
CA GLN A 72 -9.18 2.75 24.10
C GLN A 72 -9.96 1.86 23.15
N LEU A 73 -9.31 0.78 22.70
CA LEU A 73 -9.92 -0.21 21.83
C LEU A 73 -10.64 -1.27 22.68
N ASN A 74 -11.85 -1.64 22.27
CA ASN A 74 -12.57 -2.79 22.79
C ASN A 74 -13.04 -3.64 21.61
N ILE A 75 -12.52 -4.86 21.47
CA ILE A 75 -13.01 -5.82 20.48
C ILE A 75 -14.24 -6.51 21.05
N GLY A 76 -15.38 -6.34 20.38
CA GLY A 76 -16.63 -7.01 20.75
C GLY A 76 -16.74 -8.40 20.12
N ARG A 77 -16.51 -8.47 18.81
CA ARG A 77 -16.55 -9.72 18.02
C ARG A 77 -15.46 -9.68 16.97
N MET A 78 -14.78 -10.81 16.77
CA MET A 78 -13.72 -10.97 15.77
C MET A 78 -13.73 -12.41 15.22
N ASP A 79 -13.51 -12.55 13.93
CA ASP A 79 -13.16 -13.80 13.26
C ASP A 79 -11.92 -13.60 12.36
N ASP A 80 -11.59 -14.59 11.52
CA ASP A 80 -10.40 -14.54 10.64
C ASP A 80 -10.44 -13.43 9.57
N ARG A 81 -11.61 -12.84 9.30
CA ARG A 81 -11.84 -11.87 8.22
C ARG A 81 -12.47 -10.56 8.67
N PHE A 82 -13.21 -10.53 9.75
CA PHE A 82 -13.97 -9.36 10.19
C PHE A 82 -13.82 -9.17 11.70
N ALA A 83 -13.88 -7.91 12.11
CA ALA A 83 -13.85 -7.53 13.51
C ALA A 83 -14.72 -6.30 13.74
N GLU A 84 -15.39 -6.24 14.88
CA GLU A 84 -16.19 -5.09 15.29
C GLU A 84 -16.03 -4.86 16.78
N GLY A 85 -16.28 -3.62 17.20
CA GLY A 85 -16.21 -3.29 18.60
C GLY A 85 -16.43 -1.83 18.90
N GLY A 86 -16.05 -1.45 20.11
CA GLY A 86 -16.07 -0.07 20.57
C GLY A 86 -14.69 0.55 20.53
N VAL A 87 -14.64 1.85 20.27
CA VAL A 87 -13.43 2.67 20.42
C VAL A 87 -13.81 3.94 21.15
N SER A 88 -13.02 4.35 22.14
CA SER A 88 -13.23 5.61 22.86
C SER A 88 -11.92 6.36 23.04
N LYS A 89 -12.05 7.67 23.26
CA LYS A 89 -10.92 8.53 23.56
C LYS A 89 -10.79 8.70 25.08
N GLY A 90 -9.58 8.58 25.61
CA GLY A 90 -9.27 8.73 27.02
C GLY A 90 -9.71 10.10 27.55
N GLY A 91 -10.56 10.07 28.58
CA GLY A 91 -11.10 11.28 29.21
C GLY A 91 -12.40 11.81 28.58
N GLU A 92 -12.89 11.20 27.49
CA GLU A 92 -14.18 11.53 26.90
C GLU A 92 -15.30 10.61 27.42
N MET A 93 -16.49 11.17 27.65
CA MET A 93 -17.69 10.41 28.05
C MET A 93 -18.45 9.87 26.83
N GLY A 94 -17.74 9.25 25.89
CA GLY A 94 -18.32 8.73 24.66
C GLY A 94 -17.39 7.72 23.99
N GLY A 95 -17.99 6.73 23.32
CA GLY A 95 -17.30 5.80 22.45
C GLY A 95 -18.06 5.66 21.14
N ALA A 96 -17.35 5.34 20.07
CA ALA A 96 -17.90 5.01 18.77
C ALA A 96 -17.84 3.49 18.55
N MET A 97 -18.71 2.99 17.68
CA MET A 97 -18.56 1.65 17.13
C MET A 97 -17.56 1.69 15.97
N TRP A 98 -16.91 0.58 15.70
CA TRP A 98 -16.10 0.38 14.52
C TRP A 98 -16.32 -1.01 13.93
N LEU A 99 -16.13 -1.11 12.62
CA LEU A 99 -16.13 -2.35 11.85
C LEU A 99 -14.88 -2.38 10.97
N ALA A 100 -14.17 -3.49 11.00
CA ALA A 100 -12.95 -3.74 10.24
C ALA A 100 -13.06 -5.03 9.44
N ALA A 101 -12.36 -5.08 8.31
CA ALA A 101 -12.19 -6.28 7.51
C ALA A 101 -10.70 -6.54 7.27
N LYS A 102 -10.34 -7.81 7.13
CA LYS A 102 -9.01 -8.27 6.76
C LYS A 102 -8.95 -8.43 5.25
N GLU A 103 -8.07 -7.67 4.62
CA GLU A 103 -7.81 -7.72 3.19
C GLU A 103 -7.07 -9.00 2.80
N HIS A 104 -6.99 -9.27 1.49
CA HIS A 104 -6.33 -10.48 0.96
C HIS A 104 -4.83 -10.56 1.27
N ASP A 105 -4.18 -9.41 1.51
CA ASP A 105 -2.78 -9.29 1.93
C ASP A 105 -2.59 -9.57 3.44
N GLY A 106 -3.68 -9.79 4.18
CA GLY A 106 -3.67 -10.01 5.62
C GLY A 106 -3.75 -8.72 6.45
N ARG A 107 -3.85 -7.54 5.81
CA ARG A 107 -3.93 -6.26 6.50
C ARG A 107 -5.35 -5.94 6.94
N TRP A 108 -5.51 -5.43 8.16
CA TRP A 108 -6.78 -4.93 8.64
C TRP A 108 -7.05 -3.51 8.13
N VAL A 109 -8.26 -3.29 7.65
CA VAL A 109 -8.76 -1.98 7.20
C VAL A 109 -10.04 -1.63 7.95
N ILE A 110 -10.20 -0.37 8.31
CA ILE A 110 -11.42 0.12 8.96
C ILE A 110 -12.45 0.41 7.88
N ILE A 111 -13.57 -0.30 7.94
CA ILE A 111 -14.67 -0.16 7.00
C ILE A 111 -15.57 0.99 7.43
N HIS A 112 -15.80 1.10 8.73
CA HIS A 112 -16.65 2.11 9.31
C HIS A 112 -16.24 2.41 10.76
N HIS A 113 -16.42 3.65 11.18
CA HIS A 113 -16.32 4.07 12.57
C HIS A 113 -17.32 5.19 12.86
N GLY A 114 -17.92 5.20 14.05
CA GLY A 114 -18.86 6.25 14.46
C GLY A 114 -20.04 5.74 15.28
N HIS A 115 -21.05 6.59 15.44
CA HIS A 115 -22.32 6.23 16.09
C HIS A 115 -23.37 5.70 15.11
N ASP A 116 -23.13 5.91 13.81
CA ASP A 116 -24.02 5.49 12.73
C ASP A 116 -23.68 4.08 12.23
N ILE A 117 -24.39 3.64 11.19
CA ILE A 117 -24.16 2.36 10.50
C ILE A 117 -23.28 2.56 9.25
N PRO A 118 -22.58 1.52 8.77
CA PRO A 118 -21.81 1.61 7.53
C PRO A 118 -22.70 1.89 6.32
N THR A 119 -22.15 2.57 5.31
CA THR A 119 -22.84 2.80 4.04
C THR A 119 -22.95 1.51 3.22
N CYS A 120 -23.95 1.45 2.34
CA CYS A 120 -24.13 0.28 1.49
C CYS A 120 -22.95 0.05 0.54
N ASP A 121 -22.23 1.10 0.16
CA ASP A 121 -21.01 1.00 -0.65
C ASP A 121 -19.84 0.41 0.13
N GLN A 122 -19.61 0.85 1.37
CA GLN A 122 -18.58 0.27 2.25
C GLN A 122 -18.82 -1.22 2.46
N VAL A 123 -20.06 -1.60 2.73
CA VAL A 123 -20.46 -2.99 2.93
C VAL A 123 -20.24 -3.84 1.67
N GLN A 124 -20.57 -3.32 0.49
CA GLN A 124 -20.42 -4.04 -0.77
C GLN A 124 -18.95 -4.17 -1.19
N ASN A 125 -18.17 -3.10 -1.09
CA ASN A 125 -16.76 -3.07 -1.51
C ASN A 125 -15.91 -4.08 -0.73
N HIS A 126 -16.19 -4.27 0.55
CA HIS A 126 -15.45 -5.21 1.40
C HIS A 126 -16.17 -6.55 1.60
N ASN A 127 -17.22 -6.82 0.80
CA ASN A 127 -17.99 -8.08 0.83
C ASN A 127 -18.44 -8.47 2.24
N ILE A 128 -18.85 -7.50 3.05
CA ILE A 128 -19.22 -7.71 4.44
C ILE A 128 -20.48 -8.58 4.47
N PRO A 129 -20.51 -9.73 5.16
CA PRO A 129 -21.68 -10.60 5.26
C PRO A 129 -22.82 -9.96 6.08
N LEU A 130 -24.02 -10.50 5.94
CA LEU A 130 -25.22 -10.02 6.63
C LEU A 130 -25.13 -10.13 8.15
N ASP A 131 -24.44 -11.16 8.64
CA ASP A 131 -24.28 -11.41 10.08
C ASP A 131 -23.43 -10.36 10.78
N TRP A 132 -22.72 -9.53 10.00
CA TRP A 132 -21.84 -8.47 10.49
C TRP A 132 -22.41 -7.07 10.20
N ALA A 133 -23.12 -6.91 9.09
CA ALA A 133 -23.88 -5.70 8.81
C ALA A 133 -25.25 -6.10 8.22
N PRO A 134 -26.30 -6.30 9.01
CA PRO A 134 -27.62 -6.71 8.49
C PRO A 134 -28.34 -5.55 7.79
N SER A 135 -27.92 -4.33 8.03
CA SER A 135 -28.44 -3.10 7.42
C SER A 135 -27.29 -2.18 7.03
N CYS A 136 -27.54 -1.31 6.07
CA CYS A 136 -26.58 -0.29 5.66
C CYS A 136 -27.30 1.03 5.33
N TRP A 137 -26.56 2.13 5.39
CA TRP A 137 -27.08 3.44 4.99
C TRP A 137 -26.96 3.61 3.47
N ASP A 138 -28.07 3.86 2.79
CA ASP A 138 -28.10 4.19 1.37
C ASP A 138 -28.16 5.71 1.20
N GLU A 139 -27.05 6.30 0.76
CA GLU A 139 -26.97 7.75 0.54
C GLU A 139 -27.85 8.21 -0.63
N ALA A 140 -28.14 7.33 -1.59
CA ALA A 140 -28.99 7.68 -2.73
C ALA A 140 -30.46 7.90 -2.32
N SER A 141 -30.95 7.11 -1.37
CA SER A 141 -32.33 7.19 -0.85
C SER A 141 -32.44 7.92 0.49
N ASP A 142 -31.31 8.35 1.07
CA ASP A 142 -31.22 8.96 2.40
C ASP A 142 -31.94 8.11 3.47
N SER A 143 -31.68 6.80 3.46
CA SER A 143 -32.43 5.84 4.27
C SER A 143 -31.61 4.60 4.63
N VAL A 144 -31.97 3.99 5.76
CA VAL A 144 -31.44 2.68 6.14
C VAL A 144 -32.11 1.59 5.31
N ILE A 145 -31.31 0.77 4.64
CA ILE A 145 -31.77 -0.39 3.87
C ILE A 145 -31.42 -1.66 4.64
N GLU A 146 -32.43 -2.52 4.86
CA GLU A 146 -32.21 -3.87 5.34
C GLU A 146 -31.61 -4.72 4.22
N ARG A 147 -30.46 -5.33 4.48
CA ARG A 147 -29.81 -6.21 3.53
C ARG A 147 -30.52 -7.54 3.58
N THR A 148 -31.24 -7.86 2.52
CA THR A 148 -31.78 -9.20 2.36
C THR A 148 -30.69 -10.10 1.80
N GLY A 149 -30.40 -11.20 2.50
CA GLY A 149 -29.71 -12.31 1.85
C GLY A 149 -30.56 -12.72 0.68
N SER A 150 -29.96 -12.80 -0.50
CA SER A 150 -30.59 -13.25 -1.73
C SER A 150 -31.06 -14.69 -1.56
N LYS A 151 -32.14 -14.89 -0.81
CA LYS A 151 -33.07 -15.98 -1.05
C LYS A 151 -33.79 -15.55 -2.32
N SER A 152 -33.19 -15.92 -3.45
CA SER A 152 -33.77 -15.85 -4.78
C SER A 152 -35.22 -16.30 -4.68
N LEU A 153 -36.16 -15.36 -4.64
CA LEU A 153 -37.57 -15.67 -4.78
C LEU A 153 -37.77 -15.90 -6.27
N GLY A 154 -37.55 -17.16 -6.67
CA GLY A 154 -38.02 -17.65 -7.95
C GLY A 154 -39.53 -17.70 -7.91
N GLU A 155 -40.17 -16.92 -8.76
CA GLU A 155 -41.53 -17.13 -9.25
C GLU A 155 -41.48 -17.25 -10.77
#